data_AF-A0AAD8A5D6-F1
#
_entry.id   AF-A0AAD8A5D6-F1
#
_cell.length_a   1.000
_cell.length_b   1.000
_cell.length_c   1.000
_cell.angle_alpha   90.00
_cell.angle_beta   90.00
_cell.angle_gamma   90.00
#
_symmetry.space_group_name_H-M   'P 1'
#
loop_
_entity.id
_entity.type
_entity.pdbx_description
1 polymer ?
#
loop_
_entity_poly.entity_id
_entity_poly.type
_entity_poly.pdbx_seq_one_letter_code
_entity_poly.pdbx_strand_id
1 'polypeptide(L)'
;MLNKVDDGLFYKNIRGPAFWGLINPEWSLCNKGRRQSPVNLEPNKLLYDPNLRLLHIDKHRVSGTISNTGHSVIFTVDNSTRHHINVTGGPLSYKYQFQEIHVHYGLHDKGGSEHSVDGIAFPAEIVTEYPSEFLNNQVTK
;
A
#
# COMPACT_ATOMS: atom_id res chain seq x y z
N MET A 1 4.45 -6.48 0.58
CA MET A 1 4.42 -7.96 0.51
C MET A 1 5.76 -8.44 -0.05
N LEU A 2 6.59 -9.13 0.78
CA LEU A 2 7.97 -9.68 0.58
C LEU A 2 9.03 -8.69 0.03
N ASN A 3 10.01 -8.16 0.77
CA ASN A 3 10.97 -8.71 1.76
C ASN A 3 11.73 -9.97 1.27
N LYS A 4 12.71 -9.79 0.35
CA LYS A 4 14.07 -10.38 0.34
C LYS A 4 14.91 -9.97 -0.90
N VAL A 5 15.93 -9.13 -0.63
CA VAL A 5 17.26 -8.89 -1.26
C VAL A 5 17.35 -8.43 -2.75
N ASP A 6 17.98 -7.25 -2.90
CA ASP A 6 18.64 -6.59 -4.05
C ASP A 6 17.81 -6.02 -5.24
N ASP A 7 17.45 -4.74 -5.06
CA ASP A 7 17.57 -3.57 -5.92
C ASP A 7 17.72 -3.75 -7.45
N GLY A 8 16.72 -3.23 -8.18
CA GLY A 8 16.80 -2.83 -9.59
C GLY A 8 16.73 -3.95 -10.64
N LEU A 9 17.32 -5.12 -10.37
CA LEU A 9 17.37 -6.25 -11.30
C LEU A 9 16.15 -7.17 -11.20
N PHE A 10 15.44 -7.23 -10.07
CA PHE A 10 14.30 -8.14 -9.89
C PHE A 10 13.05 -7.74 -10.69
N TYR A 11 12.75 -6.44 -10.78
CA TYR A 11 11.59 -5.94 -11.53
C TYR A 11 11.67 -6.19 -13.05
N LYS A 12 12.86 -6.50 -13.57
CA LYS A 12 13.10 -6.76 -15.01
C LYS A 12 13.35 -8.23 -15.35
N ASN A 13 13.33 -9.14 -14.37
CA ASN A 13 13.66 -10.57 -14.56
C ASN A 13 12.45 -11.49 -14.37
N ILE A 14 12.64 -12.80 -14.60
CA ILE A 14 11.64 -13.89 -14.43
C ILE A 14 11.08 -13.97 -12.99
N ARG A 15 11.63 -13.18 -12.05
CA ARG A 15 11.19 -13.08 -10.65
C ARG A 15 10.45 -11.77 -10.33
N GLY A 16 10.19 -10.94 -11.31
CA GLY A 16 9.46 -9.68 -11.16
C GLY A 16 7.94 -9.87 -11.05
N PRO A 17 7.18 -8.79 -10.76
CA PRO A 17 5.74 -8.84 -10.53
C PRO A 17 4.94 -9.58 -11.61
N ALA A 18 5.35 -9.47 -12.86
CA ALA A 18 4.73 -10.14 -14.00
C ALA A 18 4.67 -11.68 -13.90
N PHE A 19 5.54 -12.28 -13.08
CA PHE A 19 5.67 -13.75 -12.95
C PHE A 19 5.27 -14.28 -11.57
N TRP A 20 4.91 -13.43 -10.61
CA TRP A 20 4.64 -13.84 -9.23
C TRP A 20 3.58 -14.95 -9.12
N GLY A 21 2.49 -14.85 -9.89
CA GLY A 21 1.44 -15.88 -9.91
C GLY A 21 1.82 -17.20 -10.57
N LEU A 22 3.01 -17.30 -11.16
CA LEU A 22 3.59 -18.53 -11.69
C LEU A 22 4.68 -19.13 -10.79
N ILE A 23 5.27 -18.30 -9.91
CA ILE A 23 6.37 -18.70 -9.03
C ILE A 23 5.85 -19.42 -7.79
N ASN A 24 4.72 -18.98 -7.23
CA ASN A 24 4.11 -19.57 -6.05
C ASN A 24 2.61 -19.78 -6.27
N PRO A 25 2.08 -21.01 -6.11
CA PRO A 25 0.64 -21.29 -6.21
C PRO A 25 -0.24 -20.41 -5.31
N GLU A 26 0.25 -20.05 -4.11
CA GLU A 26 -0.44 -19.17 -3.16
C GLU A 26 -0.59 -17.73 -3.72
N TRP A 27 0.24 -17.34 -4.69
CA TRP A 27 0.19 -16.03 -5.34
C TRP A 27 -0.51 -16.08 -6.69
N SER A 28 -1.25 -17.15 -6.98
CA SER A 28 -2.00 -17.29 -8.24
C SER A 28 -3.04 -16.18 -8.49
N LEU A 29 -3.37 -15.36 -7.48
CA LEU A 29 -4.18 -14.16 -7.69
C LEU A 29 -3.39 -13.03 -8.37
N CYS A 30 -2.05 -13.02 -8.32
CA CYS A 30 -1.24 -12.02 -9.00
C CYS A 30 -1.32 -12.13 -10.54
N ASN A 31 -1.66 -13.30 -11.09
CA ASN A 31 -1.88 -13.46 -12.53
C ASN A 31 -3.35 -13.68 -12.93
N LYS A 32 -4.19 -14.21 -12.03
CA LYS A 32 -5.62 -14.50 -12.33
C LYS A 32 -6.60 -13.51 -11.70
N GLY A 33 -6.16 -12.73 -10.71
CA GLY A 33 -7.02 -11.80 -9.97
C GLY A 33 -7.48 -10.64 -10.84
N ARG A 34 -8.73 -10.21 -10.64
CA ARG A 34 -9.34 -9.08 -11.38
C ARG A 34 -9.35 -7.77 -10.59
N ARG A 35 -8.84 -7.78 -9.37
CA ARG A 35 -8.83 -6.67 -8.42
C ARG A 35 -7.43 -6.55 -7.81
N GLN A 36 -6.44 -6.40 -8.68
CA GLN A 36 -5.05 -6.17 -8.26
C GLN A 36 -4.78 -4.67 -8.30
N SER A 37 -3.92 -4.23 -7.39
CA SER A 37 -3.29 -2.92 -7.40
C SER A 37 -1.81 -3.07 -7.77
N PRO A 38 -1.15 -2.02 -8.26
CA PRO A 38 -1.68 -0.68 -8.52
C PRO A 38 -2.54 -0.59 -9.79
N VAL A 39 -3.19 0.56 -9.98
CA VAL A 39 -3.98 0.89 -11.19
C VAL A 39 -3.67 2.29 -11.73
N ASN A 40 -3.95 2.51 -13.01
CA ASN A 40 -4.03 3.85 -13.59
C ASN A 40 -5.41 4.44 -13.35
N LEU A 41 -5.47 5.59 -12.68
CA LEU A 41 -6.69 6.35 -12.45
C LEU A 41 -6.93 7.27 -13.66
N GLU A 42 -7.98 7.01 -14.42
CA GLU A 42 -8.37 7.82 -15.57
C GLU A 42 -9.51 8.77 -15.15
N PRO A 43 -9.26 10.08 -14.91
CA PRO A 43 -10.26 10.98 -14.33
C PRO A 43 -11.59 11.03 -15.10
N ASN A 44 -11.52 10.90 -16.43
CA ASN A 44 -12.70 10.90 -17.32
C ASN A 44 -13.60 9.65 -17.16
N LYS A 45 -13.10 8.58 -16.53
CA LYS A 45 -13.87 7.35 -16.25
C LYS A 45 -14.34 7.26 -14.80
N LEU A 46 -13.95 8.20 -13.94
CA LEU A 46 -14.35 8.21 -12.54
C LEU A 46 -15.81 8.66 -12.42
N LEU A 47 -16.55 8.00 -11.53
CA LEU A 47 -17.91 8.38 -11.17
C LEU A 47 -17.86 9.12 -9.84
N TYR A 48 -18.49 10.31 -9.80
CA TYR A 48 -18.69 11.03 -8.56
C TYR A 48 -19.78 10.35 -7.73
N ASP A 49 -19.46 10.00 -6.48
CA ASP A 49 -20.42 9.50 -5.52
C ASP A 49 -20.84 10.61 -4.54
N PRO A 50 -22.07 11.15 -4.64
CA PRO A 50 -22.55 12.19 -3.73
C PRO A 50 -22.76 11.70 -2.29
N ASN A 51 -22.82 10.39 -2.06
CA ASN A 51 -23.01 9.81 -0.74
C ASN A 51 -21.68 9.51 -0.03
N LEU A 52 -20.54 9.73 -0.70
CA LEU A 52 -19.23 9.53 -0.11
C LEU A 52 -19.02 10.51 1.04
N ARG A 53 -18.95 9.97 2.26
CA ARG A 53 -18.74 10.77 3.47
C ARG A 53 -17.33 11.34 3.50
N LEU A 54 -17.12 12.40 4.29
CA LEU A 54 -15.78 12.92 4.52
C LEU A 54 -14.90 11.87 5.22
N LEU A 55 -13.64 11.73 4.78
CA LEU A 55 -12.64 10.94 5.49
C LEU A 55 -12.13 11.73 6.71
N HIS A 56 -12.14 11.10 7.88
CA HIS A 56 -11.66 11.68 9.13
C HIS A 56 -10.42 10.94 9.60
N ILE A 57 -9.38 11.69 9.95
CA ILE A 57 -8.11 11.18 10.48
C ILE A 57 -7.82 11.93 11.78
N ASP A 58 -7.59 11.18 12.85
CA ASP A 58 -7.25 11.75 14.16
C ASP A 58 -5.95 12.55 14.07
N LYS A 59 -5.93 13.74 14.67
CA LYS A 59 -4.76 14.65 14.63
C LYS A 59 -3.87 14.49 15.86
N HIS A 60 -3.35 13.29 16.06
CA HIS A 60 -2.42 12.98 17.15
C HIS A 60 -1.00 12.80 16.65
N ARG A 61 -0.02 13.14 17.48
CA ARG A 61 1.38 12.76 17.26
C ARG A 61 1.60 11.38 17.85
N VAL A 62 2.26 10.51 17.10
CA VAL A 62 2.67 9.18 17.54
C VAL A 62 4.17 9.04 17.37
N SER A 63 4.79 8.30 18.28
CA SER A 63 6.18 7.85 18.14
C SER A 63 6.21 6.51 17.45
N GLY A 64 7.33 6.22 16.80
CA GLY A 64 7.54 4.99 16.09
C GLY A 64 8.99 4.82 15.68
N THR A 65 9.27 3.68 15.08
CA THR A 65 10.59 3.32 14.58
C THR A 65 10.60 3.38 13.05
N ILE A 66 11.65 3.97 12.49
CA ILE A 66 11.92 3.90 11.04
C ILE A 66 12.93 2.78 10.80
N SER A 67 12.61 1.90 9.86
CA SER A 67 13.47 0.79 9.45
C SER A 67 13.63 0.77 7.93
N ASN A 68 14.84 0.43 7.47
CA ASN A 68 15.09 0.13 6.07
C ASN A 68 15.15 -1.39 5.93
N THR A 69 14.23 -1.98 5.16
CA THR A 69 14.16 -3.44 4.98
C THR A 69 15.01 -3.96 3.82
N GLY A 70 15.72 -3.07 3.11
CA GLY A 70 16.37 -3.36 1.84
C GLY A 70 15.42 -3.33 0.64
N HIS A 71 14.15 -2.97 0.83
CA HIS A 71 13.16 -2.80 -0.26
C HIS A 71 12.31 -1.55 -0.12
N SER A 72 12.05 -1.16 1.13
CA SER A 72 11.25 0.01 1.45
C SER A 72 11.78 0.62 2.75
N VAL A 73 11.42 1.88 2.95
CA VAL A 73 11.56 2.56 4.23
C VAL A 73 10.20 2.46 4.91
N ILE A 74 10.18 1.82 6.07
CA ILE A 74 8.96 1.56 6.84
C ILE A 74 9.02 2.34 8.14
N PHE A 75 8.00 3.12 8.41
CA PHE A 75 7.73 3.67 9.74
C PHE A 75 6.65 2.82 10.41
N THR A 76 6.94 2.29 11.60
CA THR A 76 5.98 1.52 12.40
C THR A 76 5.73 2.25 13.72
N VAL A 77 4.45 2.45 14.07
CA VAL A 77 4.05 3.07 15.34
C VAL A 77 4.46 2.19 16.52
N ASP A 78 4.96 2.80 17.59
CA ASP A 78 5.32 2.09 18.81
C ASP A 78 4.08 1.52 19.51
N ASN A 79 4.13 0.23 19.87
CA ASN A 79 3.03 -0.43 20.59
C ASN A 79 2.71 0.20 21.97
N SER A 80 3.64 0.97 22.53
CA SER A 80 3.48 1.67 23.81
C SER A 80 2.85 3.07 23.68
N THR A 81 2.45 3.48 22.46
CA THR A 81 1.81 4.79 22.26
C THR A 81 0.54 4.92 23.09
N ARG A 82 0.38 6.06 23.78
CA ARG A 82 -0.83 6.36 24.57
C ARG A 82 -2.00 6.84 23.72
N HIS A 83 -1.70 7.37 22.54
CA HIS A 83 -2.68 7.87 21.59
C HIS A 83 -2.54 7.10 20.29
N HIS A 84 -3.65 6.60 19.76
CA HIS A 84 -3.72 5.95 18.47
C HIS A 84 -4.28 6.92 17.44
N ILE A 85 -3.85 6.79 16.19
CA ILE A 85 -4.42 7.53 15.07
C ILE A 85 -5.45 6.64 14.41
N ASN A 86 -6.73 7.01 14.48
CA ASN A 86 -7.78 6.31 13.78
C ASN A 86 -8.17 7.02 12.48
N VAL A 87 -8.64 6.22 11.53
CA VAL A 87 -9.24 6.66 10.26
C VAL A 87 -10.66 6.14 10.19
N THR A 88 -11.60 7.05 9.91
CA THR A 88 -13.05 6.79 9.85
C THR A 88 -13.71 7.60 8.74
N GLY A 89 -14.98 7.34 8.45
CA GLY A 89 -15.70 8.05 7.40
C GLY A 89 -15.26 7.59 6.00
N GLY A 90 -15.43 8.43 4.98
CA GLY A 90 -15.14 8.02 3.61
C GLY A 90 -15.96 6.80 3.18
N PRO A 91 -15.36 5.89 2.40
CA PRO A 91 -15.98 4.62 2.02
C PRO A 91 -15.84 3.53 3.11
N LEU A 92 -15.31 3.84 4.29
CA LEU A 92 -15.00 2.85 5.32
C LEU A 92 -16.25 2.45 6.12
N SER A 93 -16.47 1.15 6.29
CA SER A 93 -17.52 0.59 7.14
C SER A 93 -17.16 0.61 8.63
N TYR A 94 -15.85 0.61 8.94
CA TYR A 94 -15.33 0.50 10.29
C TYR A 94 -14.27 1.57 10.56
N LYS A 95 -13.89 1.66 11.84
CA LYS A 95 -12.72 2.43 12.28
C LYS A 95 -11.46 1.60 12.07
N TYR A 96 -10.46 2.20 11.43
CA TYR A 96 -9.17 1.58 11.19
C TYR A 96 -8.10 2.31 11.99
N GLN A 97 -7.26 1.55 12.71
CA GLN A 97 -6.14 2.11 13.44
C GLN A 97 -4.89 2.09 12.57
N PHE A 98 -4.25 3.25 12.43
CA PHE A 98 -3.00 3.40 11.70
C PHE A 98 -1.86 2.66 12.41
N GLN A 99 -1.06 1.92 11.65
CA GLN A 99 0.08 1.16 12.20
C GLN A 99 1.39 1.47 11.47
N GLU A 100 1.39 1.48 10.14
CA GLU A 100 2.63 1.61 9.36
C GLU A 100 2.50 2.53 8.15
N ILE A 101 3.61 3.17 7.79
CA ILE A 101 3.83 3.81 6.49
C ILE A 101 4.94 3.07 5.76
N HIS A 102 4.71 2.78 4.49
CA HIS A 102 5.70 2.28 3.54
C HIS A 102 5.85 3.31 2.41
N VAL A 103 7.07 3.48 1.91
CA VAL A 103 7.33 4.42 0.81
C VAL A 103 7.81 3.65 -0.42
N HIS A 104 7.07 3.79 -1.52
CA HIS A 104 7.48 3.32 -2.84
C HIS A 104 8.09 4.50 -3.59
N TYR A 105 9.26 4.31 -4.19
CA TYR A 105 9.97 5.36 -4.91
C TYR A 105 10.83 4.77 -6.03
N GLY A 106 11.11 5.59 -7.04
CA GLY A 106 11.95 5.22 -8.17
C GLY A 106 13.37 5.75 -8.02
N LEU A 107 14.23 5.34 -8.96
CA LEU A 107 15.62 5.81 -9.04
C LEU A 107 15.74 7.27 -9.53
N HIS A 108 14.67 7.82 -10.13
CA HIS A 108 14.65 9.14 -10.73
C HIS A 108 13.30 9.81 -10.46
N ASP A 109 13.28 11.14 -10.42
CA ASP A 109 12.07 11.93 -10.11
C ASP A 109 10.95 11.84 -11.17
N LYS A 110 11.15 11.07 -12.25
CA LYS A 110 10.17 10.89 -13.33
C LYS A 110 9.21 9.72 -13.08
N GLY A 111 9.39 8.95 -12.00
CA GLY A 111 8.49 7.85 -11.66
C GLY A 111 8.92 7.14 -10.38
N GLY A 112 8.02 6.39 -9.76
CA GLY A 112 8.25 5.73 -8.49
C GLY A 112 6.98 5.42 -7.70
N SER A 113 5.91 6.18 -7.92
CA SER A 113 4.58 5.77 -7.49
C SER A 113 4.16 4.49 -8.19
N GLU A 114 3.39 3.66 -7.48
CA GLU A 114 2.83 2.45 -8.06
C GLU A 114 1.56 2.79 -8.85
N HIS A 115 0.67 3.60 -8.26
CA HIS A 115 -0.48 4.17 -8.95
C HIS A 115 -0.05 5.31 -9.89
N SER A 116 -0.85 5.54 -10.92
CA SER A 116 -0.70 6.65 -11.86
C SER A 116 -2.02 7.37 -12.07
N VAL A 117 -1.97 8.63 -12.52
CA VAL A 117 -3.15 9.42 -12.90
C VAL A 117 -3.00 9.81 -14.36
N ASP A 118 -3.93 9.37 -15.20
CA ASP A 118 -3.91 9.56 -16.65
C ASP A 118 -2.57 9.11 -17.30
N GLY A 119 -2.04 7.98 -16.82
CA GLY A 119 -0.76 7.41 -17.24
C GLY A 119 0.48 8.10 -16.67
N ILE A 120 0.31 9.17 -15.88
CA ILE A 120 1.42 9.91 -15.26
C ILE A 120 1.74 9.31 -13.89
N ALA A 121 2.97 8.86 -13.71
CA ALA A 121 3.52 8.44 -12.43
C ALA A 121 4.18 9.61 -11.69
N PHE A 122 4.23 9.52 -10.36
CA PHE A 122 4.85 10.49 -9.46
C PHE A 122 6.19 9.95 -8.93
N PRO A 123 7.07 10.80 -8.37
CA PRO A 123 8.38 10.36 -7.86
C PRO A 123 8.30 9.28 -6.76
N ALA A 124 7.25 9.31 -5.94
CA ALA A 124 7.05 8.38 -4.84
C ALA A 124 5.56 8.27 -4.47
N GLU A 125 5.21 7.20 -3.76
CA GLU A 125 3.90 6.94 -3.18
C GLU A 125 4.05 6.50 -1.72
N ILE A 126 3.25 7.11 -0.84
CA ILE A 126 3.15 6.73 0.57
C ILE A 126 1.97 5.79 0.72
N VAL A 127 2.24 4.59 1.20
CA VAL A 127 1.24 3.56 1.46
C VAL A 127 1.08 3.40 2.97
N THR A 128 -0.13 3.65 3.47
CA THR A 128 -0.49 3.48 4.88
C THR A 128 -1.14 2.13 5.11
N GLU A 129 -0.63 1.36 6.08
CA GLU A 129 -1.23 0.08 6.47
C GLU A 129 -2.05 0.21 7.77
N TYR A 130 -3.21 -0.44 7.73
CA TYR A 130 -4.15 -0.53 8.85
C TYR A 130 -4.40 -2.01 9.13
N PRO A 131 -3.80 -2.61 10.17
CA PRO A 131 -4.05 -3.99 10.52
C PRO A 131 -5.53 -4.11 10.90
N SER A 132 -6.27 -4.91 10.13
CA SER A 132 -7.61 -5.28 10.53
C SER A 132 -7.53 -6.43 11.54
N GLU A 133 -8.17 -6.27 12.70
CA GLU A 133 -8.35 -7.37 13.66
C GLU A 133 -9.10 -8.57 13.05
N PHE A 134 -9.82 -8.36 11.93
CA PHE A 134 -10.68 -9.36 11.28
C PHE A 134 -10.09 -10.07 10.04
N LEU A 135 -8.98 -9.63 9.44
CA LEU A 135 -8.37 -10.33 8.30
C LEU A 135 -7.30 -11.36 8.68
N ASN A 136 -7.02 -11.54 9.97
CA ASN A 136 -6.14 -12.63 10.44
C ASN A 136 -6.65 -14.03 10.08
N ASN A 137 -7.89 -14.17 9.55
CA ASN A 137 -8.46 -15.45 9.16
C ASN A 137 -8.93 -15.58 7.69
N GLN A 138 -8.70 -14.61 6.79
CA GLN A 138 -9.08 -14.81 5.37
C GLN A 138 -8.08 -14.37 4.30
N VAL A 139 -6.93 -13.78 4.66
CA VAL A 139 -5.73 -13.83 3.81
C VAL A 139 -4.51 -13.92 4.72
N THR A 140 -4.37 -15.05 5.42
CA THR A 140 -3.08 -15.42 5.99
C THR A 140 -2.20 -15.95 4.86
N LYS A 141 -1.47 -14.98 4.30
CA LYS A 141 -0.16 -15.00 3.62
C LYS A 141 0.52 -16.34 3.36
#